data_AF-A0A2C9KDR6-F1
#
_entry.id   AF-A0A2C9KDR6-F1
#
_cell.length_a   1.000
_cell.length_b   1.000
_cell.length_c   1.000
_cell.angle_alpha   90.00
_cell.angle_beta   90.00
_cell.angle_gamma   90.00
#
_symmetry.space_group_name_H-M   'P 1'
#
loop_
_entity.id
_entity.type
_entity.pdbx_description
1 polymer ?
#
loop_
_entity_poly.entity_id
_entity_poly.type
_entity_poly.pdbx_seq_one_letter_code
_entity_poly.pdbx_strand_id
1 'polypeptide(L)'
;MQQWFLTFASNVMETKVFIACDMAAGFIQGTMESFRKAKRIVDDDRVCNSIRYVCHLCRLILSQHLGFCQVDNPLVMQALKTKTAIRLALNAQEQRMIEIKEMGLLEDKDVHVLHKILEKKMSDNLSFPTSIGELGHRSVILNLPWVDGNERYAQFIEDNGQTILFSPDDIIVTQGHLSKGIFVILHGLVRVESVIDLCEDPFEPIVEKYRAPYYTKVQDPITTRHNKELVELIEFMTRGNVIGEMSILTGKPGHKTYRCATYVE
;
A
#
# COMPACT_ATOMS: atom_id res chain seq x y z
N MET A 1 -31.68 6.07 24.85
CA MET A 1 -32.04 5.00 23.88
C MET A 1 -31.46 5.27 22.49
N GLN A 2 -31.63 6.48 21.93
CA GLN A 2 -31.09 6.85 20.61
C GLN A 2 -29.55 6.78 20.53
N GLN A 3 -28.83 7.27 21.54
CA GLN A 3 -27.35 7.30 21.52
C GLN A 3 -26.73 5.89 21.57
N TRP A 4 -27.32 4.98 22.35
CA TRP A 4 -26.91 3.57 22.38
C TRP A 4 -27.09 2.89 21.01
N PHE A 5 -28.21 3.13 20.33
CA PHE A 5 -28.47 2.56 19.01
C PHE A 5 -27.47 3.07 17.97
N LEU A 6 -27.13 4.36 17.99
CA LEU A 6 -26.12 4.93 17.09
C LEU A 6 -24.73 4.33 17.34
N THR A 7 -24.31 4.20 18.59
CA THR A 7 -23.04 3.54 18.93
C THR A 7 -23.04 2.07 18.52
N PHE A 8 -24.14 1.36 18.74
CA PHE A 8 -24.27 -0.03 18.30
C PHE A 8 -24.17 -0.16 16.79
N ALA A 9 -24.89 0.68 16.04
CA ALA A 9 -24.85 0.69 14.58
C ALA A 9 -23.45 1.02 14.05
N SER A 10 -22.75 2.01 14.63
CA SER A 10 -21.37 2.36 14.27
C SER A 10 -20.44 1.17 14.45
N ASN A 11 -20.49 0.52 15.61
CA ASN A 11 -19.63 -0.64 15.91
C ASN A 11 -19.87 -1.80 14.93
N VAL A 12 -21.12 -2.07 14.55
CA VAL A 12 -21.45 -3.11 13.56
C VAL A 12 -20.90 -2.74 12.19
N MET A 13 -21.01 -1.47 11.79
CA MET A 13 -20.48 -0.99 10.51
C MET A 13 -18.95 -1.05 10.47
N GLU A 14 -18.28 -0.53 11.50
CA GLU A 14 -16.83 -0.58 11.64
C GLU A 14 -16.31 -2.02 11.60
N THR A 15 -16.98 -2.95 12.28
CA THR A 15 -16.61 -4.38 12.25
C THR A 15 -16.70 -4.96 10.84
N LYS A 16 -17.77 -4.63 10.08
CA LYS A 16 -17.92 -5.11 8.70
C LYS A 16 -16.85 -4.52 7.78
N VAL A 17 -16.58 -3.21 7.89
CA VAL A 17 -15.54 -2.53 7.12
C VAL A 17 -14.18 -3.13 7.44
N PHE A 18 -13.88 -3.37 8.72
CA PHE A 18 -12.64 -3.98 9.17
C PHE A 18 -12.43 -5.36 8.55
N ILE A 19 -13.43 -6.24 8.62
CA ILE A 19 -13.36 -7.60 8.05
C ILE A 19 -13.16 -7.53 6.54
N ALA A 20 -13.90 -6.65 5.84
CA ALA A 20 -13.75 -6.45 4.39
C ALA A 20 -12.33 -6.00 4.01
N CYS A 21 -11.77 -5.04 4.77
CA CYS A 21 -10.44 -4.53 4.52
C CYS A 21 -9.35 -5.57 4.86
N ASP A 22 -9.49 -6.36 5.93
CA ASP A 22 -8.56 -7.45 6.28
C ASP A 22 -8.55 -8.53 5.19
N MET A 23 -9.72 -8.92 4.67
CA MET A 23 -9.82 -9.83 3.53
C MET A 23 -9.15 -9.27 2.27
N ALA A 24 -9.38 -7.99 1.94
CA ALA A 24 -8.76 -7.35 0.79
C ALA A 24 -7.22 -7.28 0.93
N ALA A 25 -6.72 -6.90 2.11
CA ALA A 25 -5.29 -6.87 2.39
C ALA A 25 -4.66 -8.27 2.27
N GLY A 26 -5.30 -9.30 2.81
CA GLY A 26 -4.87 -10.70 2.68
C GLY A 26 -4.87 -11.17 1.22
N PHE A 27 -5.89 -10.81 0.44
CA PHE A 27 -5.95 -11.13 -0.98
C PHE A 27 -4.82 -10.46 -1.77
N ILE A 28 -4.53 -9.18 -1.52
CA ILE A 28 -3.41 -8.46 -2.13
C ILE A 28 -2.09 -9.17 -1.81
N GLN A 29 -1.87 -9.55 -0.55
CA GLN A 29 -0.67 -10.28 -0.15
C GLN A 29 -0.52 -11.59 -0.92
N GLY A 30 -1.57 -12.42 -0.96
CA GLY A 30 -1.56 -13.70 -1.67
C GLY A 30 -1.35 -13.54 -3.20
N THR A 31 -1.96 -12.50 -3.77
CA THR A 31 -1.78 -12.15 -5.19
C THR A 31 -0.34 -11.73 -5.48
N MET A 32 0.29 -10.98 -4.59
CA MET A 32 1.70 -10.56 -4.75
C MET A 32 2.69 -11.71 -4.54
N GLU A 33 2.39 -12.67 -3.66
CA GLU A 33 3.18 -13.88 -3.56
C GLU A 33 3.08 -14.74 -4.82
N SER A 34 1.87 -14.86 -5.38
CA SER A 34 1.61 -15.57 -6.64
C SER A 34 2.36 -14.90 -7.80
N PHE A 35 2.32 -13.57 -7.89
CA PHE A 35 3.08 -12.78 -8.86
C PHE A 35 4.59 -13.07 -8.80
N ARG A 36 5.17 -13.11 -7.58
CA ARG A 36 6.60 -13.37 -7.38
C ARG A 36 6.99 -14.82 -7.75
N LYS A 37 6.12 -15.78 -7.45
CA LYS A 37 6.36 -17.21 -7.68
C LYS A 37 6.06 -17.64 -9.13
N ALA A 38 5.24 -16.89 -9.88
CA ALA A 38 4.80 -17.25 -11.23
C ALA A 38 5.93 -17.70 -12.17
N LYS A 39 7.04 -16.95 -12.21
CA LYS A 39 8.20 -17.26 -13.08
C LYS A 39 8.92 -18.56 -12.70
N ARG A 40 8.78 -19.03 -11.45
CA ARG A 40 9.39 -20.29 -10.99
C ARG A 40 8.51 -21.50 -11.28
N ILE A 41 7.22 -21.28 -11.57
CA ILE A 41 6.21 -22.33 -11.71
C ILE A 41 5.86 -22.56 -13.19
N VAL A 42 5.92 -21.51 -13.99
CA VAL A 42 5.49 -21.52 -15.39
C VAL A 42 6.69 -21.30 -16.30
N ASP A 43 7.00 -22.30 -17.12
CA ASP A 43 8.09 -22.23 -18.10
C ASP A 43 7.75 -21.36 -19.32
N ASP A 44 6.46 -21.25 -19.67
CA ASP A 44 5.99 -20.39 -20.76
C ASP A 44 5.87 -18.93 -20.30
N ASP A 45 6.76 -18.08 -20.82
CA ASP A 45 6.78 -16.64 -20.58
C ASP A 45 5.44 -15.96 -20.92
N ARG A 46 4.70 -16.47 -21.91
CA ARG A 46 3.40 -15.93 -22.31
C ARG A 46 2.36 -16.08 -21.20
N VAL A 47 2.26 -17.29 -20.67
CA VAL A 47 1.35 -17.62 -19.58
C VAL A 47 1.80 -16.94 -18.29
N CYS A 48 3.11 -16.90 -18.02
CA CYS A 48 3.69 -16.19 -16.88
C CYS A 48 3.33 -14.70 -16.90
N ASN A 49 3.49 -14.02 -18.04
CA ASN A 49 3.17 -12.60 -18.19
C ASN A 49 1.66 -12.34 -18.03
N SER A 50 0.80 -13.21 -18.56
CA SER A 50 -0.65 -13.12 -18.37
C SER A 50 -1.06 -13.22 -16.89
N ILE A 51 -0.52 -14.20 -16.17
CA ILE A 51 -0.78 -14.36 -14.73
C ILE A 51 -0.29 -13.13 -13.95
N ARG A 52 0.91 -12.65 -14.26
CA ARG A 52 1.49 -11.47 -13.62
C ARG A 52 0.66 -10.21 -13.88
N TYR A 53 0.15 -10.05 -15.10
CA TYR A 53 -0.74 -8.96 -15.47
C TYR A 53 -2.03 -8.98 -14.65
N VAL A 54 -2.72 -10.13 -14.58
CA VAL A 54 -3.94 -10.29 -13.77
C VAL A 54 -3.66 -10.02 -12.28
N CYS A 55 -2.56 -10.54 -11.75
CA CYS A 55 -2.17 -10.27 -10.37
C CYS A 55 -1.95 -8.76 -10.11
N HIS A 56 -1.28 -8.09 -11.05
CA HIS A 56 -1.03 -6.66 -10.96
C HIS A 56 -2.33 -5.85 -11.01
N LEU A 57 -3.24 -6.17 -11.93
CA LEU A 57 -4.59 -5.60 -12.04
C LEU A 57 -5.37 -5.73 -10.73
N CYS A 58 -5.49 -6.95 -10.20
CA CYS A 58 -6.26 -7.18 -8.98
C CYS A 58 -5.67 -6.42 -7.79
N ARG A 59 -4.34 -6.34 -7.69
CA ARG A 59 -3.65 -5.54 -6.68
C ARG A 59 -4.01 -4.07 -6.80
N LEU A 60 -3.98 -3.49 -8.00
CA LEU A 60 -4.29 -2.08 -8.24
C LEU A 60 -5.72 -1.73 -7.83
N ILE A 61 -6.70 -2.52 -8.30
CA ILE A 61 -8.12 -2.31 -8.00
C ILE A 61 -8.36 -2.35 -6.48
N LEU A 62 -7.83 -3.35 -5.79
CA LEU A 62 -8.02 -3.46 -4.34
C LEU A 62 -7.25 -2.39 -3.57
N SER A 63 -6.07 -1.97 -4.04
CA SER A 63 -5.33 -0.86 -3.43
C SER A 63 -6.10 0.45 -3.54
N GLN A 64 -6.80 0.67 -4.65
CA GLN A 64 -7.71 1.81 -4.83
C GLN A 64 -8.84 1.77 -3.79
N HIS A 65 -9.53 0.62 -3.68
CA HIS A 65 -10.63 0.46 -2.73
C HIS A 65 -10.18 0.64 -1.28
N LEU A 66 -9.05 0.05 -0.89
CA LEU A 66 -8.46 0.26 0.44
C LEU A 66 -8.08 1.73 0.66
N GLY A 67 -7.59 2.41 -0.38
CA GLY A 67 -7.33 3.85 -0.36
C GLY A 67 -8.58 4.66 -0.03
N PHE A 68 -9.70 4.40 -0.69
CA PHE A 68 -10.98 5.03 -0.37
C PHE A 68 -11.47 4.67 1.04
N CYS A 69 -11.37 3.40 1.45
CA CYS A 69 -11.72 3.00 2.82
C CYS A 69 -10.89 3.73 3.87
N GLN A 70 -9.63 4.07 3.58
CA GLN A 70 -8.78 4.84 4.47
C GLN A 70 -9.22 6.31 4.59
N VAL A 71 -9.72 6.90 3.51
CA VAL A 71 -10.27 8.25 3.52
C VAL A 71 -11.57 8.27 4.34
N ASP A 72 -12.46 7.30 4.12
CA ASP A 72 -13.77 7.25 4.76
C ASP A 72 -13.73 6.77 6.22
N ASN A 73 -12.83 5.82 6.53
CA ASN A 73 -12.74 5.14 7.83
C ASN A 73 -11.27 5.04 8.31
N PRO A 74 -10.61 6.17 8.60
CA PRO A 74 -9.18 6.21 8.90
C PRO A 74 -8.81 5.37 10.13
N LEU A 75 -9.67 5.35 11.16
CA LEU A 75 -9.42 4.62 12.40
C LEU A 75 -9.41 3.11 12.22
N VAL A 76 -10.35 2.62 11.41
CA VAL A 76 -10.45 1.20 11.06
C VAL A 76 -9.23 0.79 10.25
N MET A 77 -8.81 1.63 9.28
CA MET A 77 -7.60 1.35 8.49
C MET A 77 -6.32 1.41 9.33
N GLN A 78 -6.23 2.31 10.30
CA GLN A 78 -5.11 2.39 11.22
C GLN A 78 -5.01 1.13 12.09
N ALA A 79 -6.16 0.66 12.61
CA ALA A 79 -6.25 -0.59 13.36
C ALA A 79 -5.81 -1.78 12.49
N LEU A 80 -6.30 -1.85 11.25
CA LEU A 80 -5.93 -2.90 10.31
C LEU A 80 -4.42 -2.90 10.03
N LYS A 81 -3.84 -1.77 9.64
CA LYS A 81 -2.39 -1.66 9.35
C LYS A 81 -1.56 -2.10 10.55
N THR A 82 -1.97 -1.73 11.78
CA THR A 82 -1.30 -2.14 13.01
C THR A 82 -1.40 -3.64 13.23
N LYS A 83 -2.60 -4.23 13.12
CA LYS A 83 -2.83 -5.68 13.24
C LYS A 83 -2.01 -6.47 12.21
N THR A 84 -1.94 -5.98 10.97
CA THR A 84 -1.16 -6.59 9.88
C THR A 84 0.34 -6.49 10.17
N ALA A 85 0.83 -5.34 10.65
CA ALA A 85 2.24 -5.18 11.02
C ALA A 85 2.65 -6.10 12.18
N ILE A 86 1.80 -6.24 13.21
CA ILE A 86 2.01 -7.20 14.31
C ILE A 86 2.08 -8.62 13.75
N ARG A 87 1.12 -9.02 12.89
CA ARG A 87 1.11 -10.36 12.26
C ARG A 87 2.39 -10.61 11.46
N LEU A 88 2.85 -9.64 10.69
CA LEU A 88 4.07 -9.75 9.89
C LEU A 88 5.31 -9.90 10.78
N ALA A 89 5.42 -9.14 11.86
CA ALA A 89 6.52 -9.24 12.81
C ALA A 89 6.56 -10.62 13.51
N LEU A 90 5.39 -11.13 13.93
CA LEU A 90 5.28 -12.45 14.56
C LEU A 90 5.65 -13.57 13.58
N ASN A 91 5.17 -13.52 12.33
CA ASN A 91 5.54 -14.47 11.28
C ASN A 91 7.06 -14.44 11.00
N ALA A 92 7.67 -13.26 10.97
CA ALA A 92 9.11 -13.12 10.77
C ALA A 92 9.91 -13.71 11.94
N GLN A 93 9.42 -13.57 13.17
CA GLN A 93 10.03 -14.18 14.35
C GLN A 93 9.92 -15.70 14.32
N GLU A 94 8.76 -16.23 13.93
CA GLU A 94 8.55 -17.68 13.75
C GLU A 94 9.52 -18.27 12.73
N GLN A 95 9.65 -17.61 11.57
CA GLN A 95 10.58 -18.03 10.52
C GLN A 95 12.04 -18.04 11.02
N ARG A 96 12.46 -16.99 11.73
CA ARG A 96 13.81 -16.94 12.34
C ARG A 96 14.02 -18.02 13.39
N MET A 97 13.01 -18.33 14.19
CA MET A 97 13.09 -19.40 15.19
C MET A 97 13.33 -20.76 14.51
N ILE A 98 12.62 -21.05 13.42
CA ILE A 98 12.82 -22.27 12.62
C ILE A 98 14.24 -22.31 12.06
N GLU A 99 14.73 -21.20 11.49
CA GLU A 99 16.10 -21.12 10.95
C GLU A 99 17.18 -21.38 12.03
N ILE A 100 17.04 -20.78 13.22
CA ILE A 100 17.98 -20.99 14.33
C ILE A 100 17.94 -22.44 14.85
N LYS A 101 16.75 -23.06 14.84
CA LYS A 101 16.61 -24.48 15.15
C LYS A 101 17.36 -25.35 14.13
N GLU A 102 17.18 -25.09 12.85
CA GLU A 102 17.84 -25.85 11.77
C GLU A 102 19.37 -25.71 11.81
N MET A 103 19.88 -24.57 12.31
CA MET A 103 21.31 -24.37 12.56
C MET A 103 21.83 -25.12 13.79
N GLY A 104 20.97 -25.78 14.57
CA GLY A 104 21.33 -26.48 15.80
C GLY A 104 21.69 -25.56 16.97
N LEU A 105 21.33 -24.27 16.88
CA LEU A 105 21.62 -23.26 17.90
C LEU A 105 20.54 -23.18 18.99
N LEU A 106 19.43 -23.88 18.81
CA LEU A 106 18.32 -23.92 19.76
C LEU A 106 17.98 -25.35 20.15
N GLU A 107 17.83 -25.62 21.44
CA GLU A 107 17.33 -26.90 21.93
C GLU A 107 15.82 -27.05 21.69
N ASP A 108 15.34 -28.29 21.47
CA ASP A 108 13.91 -28.54 21.23
C ASP A 108 12.99 -28.04 22.36
N LYS A 109 13.49 -28.03 23.61
CA LYS A 109 12.74 -27.50 24.75
C LYS A 109 12.51 -26.00 24.61
N ASP A 110 13.54 -25.26 24.19
CA ASP A 110 13.46 -23.81 23.99
C ASP A 110 12.57 -23.48 22.80
N VAL A 111 12.67 -24.26 21.71
CA VAL A 111 11.79 -24.09 20.54
C VAL A 111 10.33 -24.21 20.97
N HIS A 112 10.00 -25.23 21.77
CA HIS A 112 8.64 -25.46 22.23
C HIS A 112 8.10 -24.31 23.09
N VAL A 113 8.93 -23.75 23.98
CA VAL A 113 8.55 -22.61 24.82
C VAL A 113 8.34 -21.36 23.96
N LEU A 114 9.26 -21.05 23.05
CA LEU A 114 9.15 -19.90 22.16
C LEU A 114 7.93 -20.00 21.23
N HIS A 115 7.68 -21.18 20.67
CA HIS A 115 6.52 -21.44 19.84
C HIS A 115 5.21 -21.16 20.59
N LYS A 116 5.08 -21.63 21.84
CA LYS A 116 3.92 -21.33 22.69
C LYS A 116 3.74 -19.84 22.95
N ILE A 117 4.84 -19.09 23.13
CA ILE A 117 4.78 -17.64 23.30
C ILE A 117 4.28 -16.97 22.01
N LEU A 118 4.77 -17.38 20.85
CA LEU A 118 4.34 -16.87 19.54
C LEU A 118 2.86 -17.20 19.27
N GLU A 119 2.42 -18.43 19.54
CA GLU A 119 1.02 -18.84 19.41
C GLU A 119 0.11 -17.98 20.29
N LYS A 120 0.51 -17.72 21.54
CA LYS A 120 -0.24 -16.85 22.43
C LYS A 120 -0.32 -15.43 21.87
N LYS A 121 0.78 -14.86 21.37
CA LYS A 121 0.80 -13.53 20.75
C LYS A 121 -0.04 -13.46 19.48
N MET A 122 -0.05 -14.51 18.67
CA MET A 122 -0.93 -14.61 17.51
C MET A 122 -2.41 -14.67 17.92
N SER A 123 -2.73 -15.44 18.97
CA SER A 123 -4.07 -15.50 19.54
C SER A 123 -4.53 -14.14 20.06
N ASP A 124 -3.68 -13.43 20.81
CA ASP A 124 -3.94 -12.07 21.28
C ASP A 124 -4.16 -11.08 20.11
N ASN A 125 -3.45 -11.27 18.99
CA ASN A 125 -3.65 -10.43 17.80
C ASN A 125 -5.02 -10.67 17.12
N LEU A 126 -5.67 -11.83 17.32
CA LEU A 126 -7.02 -12.07 16.79
C LEU A 126 -8.06 -11.17 17.45
N SER A 127 -7.89 -10.86 18.74
CA SER A 127 -8.75 -9.98 19.52
C SER A 127 -8.38 -8.50 19.42
N PHE A 128 -7.51 -8.13 18.48
CA PHE A 128 -7.15 -6.73 18.22
C PHE A 128 -8.40 -5.90 17.87
N PRO A 129 -8.58 -4.70 18.45
CA PRO A 129 -9.77 -3.88 18.25
C PRO A 129 -9.95 -3.47 16.79
N THR A 130 -11.20 -3.30 16.36
CA THR A 130 -11.55 -2.93 14.99
C THR A 130 -11.24 -1.47 14.63
N SER A 131 -11.00 -0.64 15.65
CA SER A 131 -10.72 0.78 15.54
C SER A 131 -9.77 1.17 16.68
N ILE A 132 -8.82 2.06 16.40
CA ILE A 132 -7.89 2.62 17.38
C ILE A 132 -7.91 4.15 17.28
N GLY A 133 -7.43 4.85 18.31
CA GLY A 133 -7.50 6.32 18.35
C GLY A 133 -6.76 7.00 17.20
N GLU A 134 -7.23 8.20 16.84
CA GLU A 134 -6.65 9.03 15.78
C GLU A 134 -5.18 9.33 16.09
N LEU A 135 -4.31 8.91 15.18
CA LEU A 135 -2.95 9.42 15.12
C LEU A 135 -2.98 10.87 14.61
N GLY A 136 -2.31 11.79 15.30
CA GLY A 136 -2.16 13.18 14.82
C GLY A 136 -1.14 13.31 13.68
N HIS A 137 -1.08 14.45 13.00
CA HIS A 137 -0.12 14.70 11.91
C HIS A 137 1.33 14.50 12.35
N ARG A 138 1.68 14.95 13.56
CA ARG A 138 2.99 14.72 14.19
C ARG A 138 3.43 13.26 14.14
N SER A 139 2.53 12.34 14.42
CA SER A 139 2.88 10.91 14.44
C SER A 139 3.22 10.37 13.04
N VAL A 140 2.64 10.94 11.98
CA VAL A 140 3.00 10.59 10.60
C VAL A 140 4.44 11.01 10.34
N ILE A 141 4.81 12.22 10.76
CA ILE A 141 6.16 12.77 10.64
C ILE A 141 7.17 11.92 11.43
N LEU A 142 6.85 11.59 12.69
CA LEU A 142 7.70 10.75 13.54
C LEU A 142 7.92 9.35 12.95
N ASN A 143 6.93 8.81 12.23
CA ASN A 143 7.01 7.50 11.59
C ASN A 143 7.70 7.52 10.22
N LEU A 144 8.18 8.67 9.74
CA LEU A 144 8.95 8.73 8.50
C LEU A 144 10.27 7.97 8.66
N PRO A 145 10.69 7.14 7.68
CA PRO A 145 11.89 6.31 7.83
C PRO A 145 13.19 7.05 8.13
N TRP A 146 13.30 8.32 7.71
CA TRP A 146 14.47 9.16 7.92
C TRP A 146 14.34 10.13 9.11
N VAL A 147 13.17 10.14 9.78
CA VAL A 147 12.95 10.81 11.07
C VAL A 147 13.13 9.80 12.20
N ASP A 148 12.54 8.60 12.05
CA ASP A 148 12.66 7.44 12.95
C ASP A 148 12.46 7.79 14.44
N GLY A 149 11.36 8.49 14.73
CA GLY A 149 11.01 8.90 16.10
C GLY A 149 11.90 10.01 16.70
N ASN A 150 12.83 10.59 15.93
CA ASN A 150 13.67 11.68 16.42
C ASN A 150 12.90 13.00 16.52
N GLU A 151 12.65 13.42 17.75
CA GLU A 151 11.86 14.61 18.08
C GLU A 151 12.44 15.90 17.48
N ARG A 152 13.77 16.01 17.41
CA ARG A 152 14.44 17.19 16.83
C ARG A 152 14.18 17.32 15.34
N TYR A 153 14.17 16.20 14.62
CA TYR A 153 13.89 16.19 13.19
C TYR A 153 12.42 16.42 12.91
N ALA A 154 11.52 15.82 13.71
CA ALA A 154 10.09 16.08 13.60
C ALA A 154 9.77 17.57 13.81
N GLN A 155 10.33 18.18 14.85
CA GLN A 155 10.14 19.60 15.13
C GLN A 155 10.71 20.49 14.01
N PHE A 156 11.88 20.16 13.45
CA PHE A 156 12.42 20.88 12.30
C PHE A 156 11.47 20.84 11.09
N ILE A 157 10.85 19.69 10.81
CA ILE A 157 9.90 19.55 9.69
C ILE A 157 8.63 20.35 9.97
N GLU A 158 8.13 20.36 11.20
CA GLU A 158 6.95 21.16 11.56
C GLU A 158 7.20 22.67 11.49
N ASP A 159 8.39 23.12 11.91
CA ASP A 159 8.74 24.54 11.92
C ASP A 159 9.01 25.09 10.50
N ASN A 160 9.50 24.24 9.58
CA ASN A 160 9.88 24.64 8.22
C ASN A 160 8.92 24.13 7.13
N GLY A 161 8.03 23.21 7.49
CA GLY A 161 7.05 22.61 6.58
C GLY A 161 5.82 23.50 6.42
N GLN A 162 5.11 23.30 5.31
CA GLN A 162 3.83 23.94 5.06
C GLN A 162 2.80 22.89 4.67
N THR A 163 1.61 22.99 5.27
CA THR A 163 0.44 22.23 4.84
C THR A 163 -0.13 22.84 3.57
N ILE A 164 -0.33 22.02 2.54
CA ILE A 164 -0.89 22.43 1.24
C ILE A 164 -2.09 21.54 0.95
N LEU A 165 -3.21 22.15 0.58
CA LEU A 165 -4.40 21.41 0.18
C LEU A 165 -4.49 21.32 -1.35
N PHE A 166 -4.62 20.12 -1.85
CA PHE A 166 -4.86 19.83 -3.26
C PHE A 166 -6.30 19.37 -3.50
N SER A 167 -6.87 19.81 -4.62
CA SER A 167 -8.17 19.37 -5.09
C SER A 167 -8.06 18.06 -5.89
N PRO A 168 -9.17 17.32 -6.07
CA PRO A 168 -9.18 16.17 -6.97
C PRO A 168 -8.64 16.53 -8.36
N ASP A 169 -7.87 15.60 -8.94
CA ASP A 169 -7.17 15.68 -10.23
C ASP A 169 -6.02 16.69 -10.33
N ASP A 170 -5.72 17.45 -9.26
CA ASP A 170 -4.50 18.26 -9.17
C ASP A 170 -3.24 17.38 -9.26
N ILE A 171 -2.17 17.94 -9.82
CA ILE A 171 -0.88 17.25 -9.98
C ILE A 171 0.12 17.81 -8.96
N ILE A 172 0.65 16.93 -8.11
CA ILE A 172 1.66 17.28 -7.09
C ILE A 172 3.04 17.38 -7.74
N VAL A 173 3.41 16.33 -8.51
CA VAL A 173 4.68 16.25 -9.24
C VAL A 173 4.39 15.65 -10.61
N THR A 174 5.00 16.21 -11.65
CA THR A 174 4.89 15.73 -13.03
C THR A 174 6.16 14.99 -13.42
N GLN A 175 6.00 13.86 -14.13
CA GLN A 175 7.13 13.14 -14.74
C GLN A 175 7.96 14.06 -15.64
N GLY A 176 9.28 13.88 -15.63
CA GLY A 176 10.22 14.67 -16.44
C GLY A 176 10.55 16.05 -15.84
N HIS A 177 9.91 16.45 -14.74
CA HIS A 177 10.21 17.69 -14.03
C HIS A 177 10.89 17.45 -12.68
N LEU A 178 11.67 18.43 -12.22
CA LEU A 178 12.23 18.43 -10.87
C LEU A 178 11.11 18.69 -9.86
N SER A 179 11.10 17.92 -8.76
CA SER A 179 10.18 18.18 -7.67
C SER A 179 10.50 19.52 -7.00
N LYS A 180 9.46 20.28 -6.64
CA LYS A 180 9.61 21.55 -5.90
C LYS A 180 9.99 21.33 -4.44
N GLY A 181 9.72 20.15 -3.90
CA GLY A 181 9.97 19.81 -2.51
C GLY A 181 9.71 18.34 -2.21
N ILE A 182 9.75 18.02 -0.92
CA ILE A 182 9.37 16.70 -0.39
C ILE A 182 7.97 16.86 0.19
N PHE A 183 7.03 16.04 -0.27
CA PHE A 183 5.64 16.06 0.19
C PHE A 183 5.35 14.81 1.00
N VAL A 184 4.64 14.95 2.11
CA VAL A 184 4.19 13.84 2.95
C VAL A 184 2.68 13.87 2.98
N ILE A 185 2.02 12.78 2.57
CA ILE A 185 0.55 12.73 2.57
C ILE A 185 0.07 12.62 4.01
N LEU A 186 -0.66 13.62 4.49
CA LEU A 186 -1.32 13.63 5.80
C LEU A 186 -2.72 13.04 5.69
N HIS A 187 -3.44 13.37 4.61
CA HIS A 187 -4.78 12.84 4.34
C HIS A 187 -5.03 12.74 2.83
N GLY A 188 -5.91 11.82 2.42
CA GLY A 188 -6.32 11.66 1.02
C GLY A 188 -5.64 10.51 0.27
N LEU A 189 -5.93 10.46 -1.04
CA LEU A 189 -5.52 9.41 -1.96
C LEU A 189 -4.87 10.03 -3.21
N VAL A 190 -3.71 9.53 -3.58
CA VAL A 190 -2.93 9.97 -4.76
C VAL A 190 -2.74 8.79 -5.71
N ARG A 191 -3.00 8.99 -7.01
CA ARG A 191 -2.71 8.06 -8.09
C ARG A 191 -1.29 8.31 -8.59
N VAL A 192 -0.54 7.22 -8.78
CA VAL A 192 0.79 7.26 -9.35
C VAL A 192 0.72 6.78 -10.79
N GLU A 193 1.06 7.66 -11.71
CA GLU A 193 0.95 7.47 -13.15
C GLU A 193 2.34 7.53 -13.78
N SER A 194 2.58 6.73 -14.82
CA SER A 194 3.74 6.88 -15.70
C SER A 194 3.26 7.11 -17.12
N VAL A 195 3.82 8.13 -17.75
CA VAL A 195 3.65 8.45 -19.16
C VAL A 195 4.70 7.68 -19.93
N ILE A 196 4.26 6.90 -20.91
CA ILE A 196 5.10 6.16 -21.84
C ILE A 196 4.99 6.83 -23.21
N ASP A 197 6.10 7.39 -23.68
CA ASP A 197 6.21 7.96 -25.02
C ASP A 197 6.28 6.83 -26.05
N LEU A 198 5.28 6.75 -26.93
CA LEU A 198 5.16 5.74 -27.98
C LEU A 198 6.18 5.92 -29.14
N CYS A 199 7.22 6.75 -28.98
CA CYS A 199 8.15 7.14 -30.04
C CYS A 199 9.45 6.33 -30.10
N GLU A 200 9.76 5.53 -29.07
CA GLU A 200 10.81 4.51 -29.15
C GLU A 200 10.15 3.14 -29.30
N ASP A 201 10.63 2.35 -30.27
CA ASP A 201 10.06 1.10 -30.78
C ASP A 201 9.09 0.38 -29.83
N PRO A 202 7.87 0.06 -30.29
CA PRO A 202 6.92 -0.63 -29.45
C PRO A 202 7.50 -2.02 -29.17
N PHE A 203 7.97 -2.22 -27.94
CA PHE A 203 7.54 -3.43 -27.26
C PHE A 203 6.03 -3.46 -27.45
N GLU A 204 5.55 -4.31 -28.37
CA GLU A 204 4.12 -4.52 -28.59
C GLU A 204 3.49 -4.54 -27.20
N PRO A 205 2.57 -3.62 -26.87
CA PRO A 205 1.92 -3.65 -25.58
C PRO A 205 1.29 -5.03 -25.48
N ILE A 206 1.83 -5.85 -24.58
CA ILE A 206 1.39 -7.21 -24.24
C ILE A 206 -0.14 -7.20 -24.01
N VAL A 207 -0.69 -6.05 -23.64
CA VAL A 207 -2.12 -5.73 -23.51
C VAL A 207 -2.99 -6.21 -24.69
N GLU A 208 -2.53 -6.11 -25.94
CA GLU A 208 -3.42 -6.41 -27.09
C GLU A 208 -3.43 -7.90 -27.49
N LYS A 209 -2.37 -8.66 -27.17
CA LYS A 209 -2.22 -10.09 -27.54
C LYS A 209 -2.71 -11.06 -26.48
N TYR A 210 -2.88 -10.62 -25.23
CA TYR A 210 -3.29 -11.49 -24.10
C TYR A 210 -4.68 -11.16 -23.55
N ARG A 211 -5.61 -10.73 -24.42
CA ARG A 211 -7.04 -10.74 -24.10
C ARG A 211 -7.48 -12.19 -23.87
N ALA A 212 -7.44 -12.64 -22.62
CA ALA A 212 -8.11 -13.85 -22.20
C ALA A 212 -9.61 -13.73 -22.57
N PRO A 213 -10.19 -14.69 -23.32
CA PRO A 213 -11.54 -14.56 -23.88
C PRO A 213 -12.65 -14.40 -22.84
N TYR A 214 -12.38 -14.63 -21.55
CA TYR A 214 -13.35 -14.55 -20.46
C TYR A 214 -13.47 -13.18 -19.77
N TYR A 215 -12.60 -12.20 -20.07
CA TYR A 215 -12.57 -10.88 -19.40
C TYR A 215 -12.74 -9.68 -20.35
N THR A 216 -13.43 -9.87 -21.48
CA THR A 216 -13.52 -8.90 -22.59
C THR A 216 -14.51 -7.73 -22.41
N LYS A 217 -14.94 -7.40 -21.18
CA LYS A 217 -15.90 -6.31 -20.93
C LYS A 217 -15.51 -5.28 -19.87
N VAL A 218 -14.31 -5.37 -19.29
CA VAL A 218 -13.80 -4.32 -18.40
C VAL A 218 -12.89 -3.42 -19.23
N GLN A 219 -13.22 -2.14 -19.39
CA GLN A 219 -12.26 -1.15 -19.90
C GLN A 219 -10.98 -1.27 -19.06
N ASP A 220 -9.81 -1.47 -19.68
CA ASP A 220 -8.55 -1.65 -18.94
C ASP A 220 -8.35 -0.44 -18.00
N PRO A 221 -8.48 -0.61 -16.66
CA PRO A 221 -8.40 0.51 -15.72
C PRO A 221 -6.97 1.03 -15.54
N ILE A 222 -5.99 0.37 -16.18
CA ILE A 222 -4.55 0.65 -16.05
C ILE A 222 -4.09 1.67 -17.08
N THR A 223 -4.62 1.65 -18.31
CA THR A 223 -4.08 2.46 -19.40
C THR A 223 -5.12 3.37 -20.01
N THR A 224 -4.89 4.69 -19.89
CA THR A 224 -5.71 5.68 -20.59
C THR A 224 -4.90 6.27 -21.74
N ARG A 225 -5.47 6.26 -22.97
CA ARG A 225 -4.86 6.96 -24.11
C ARG A 225 -5.28 8.42 -24.09
N HIS A 226 -4.30 9.32 -24.04
CA HIS A 226 -4.51 10.75 -24.26
C HIS A 226 -3.47 11.24 -25.26
N ASN A 227 -3.91 11.82 -26.39
CA ASN A 227 -3.04 12.54 -27.34
C ASN A 227 -1.69 11.88 -27.73
N LYS A 228 -1.69 10.57 -28.04
CA LYS A 228 -0.50 9.74 -28.40
C LYS A 228 0.41 9.32 -27.25
N GLU A 229 0.06 9.66 -26.02
CA GLU A 229 0.73 9.18 -24.80
C GLU A 229 -0.09 8.05 -24.16
N LEU A 230 0.61 7.00 -23.70
CA LEU A 230 0.02 5.96 -22.87
C LEU A 230 0.30 6.30 -21.41
N VAL A 231 -0.76 6.57 -20.64
CA VAL A 231 -0.65 6.75 -19.20
C VAL A 231 -0.94 5.42 -18.51
N GLU A 232 0.07 4.87 -17.84
CA GLU A 232 -0.03 3.65 -17.04
C GLU A 232 -0.21 3.98 -15.56
N LEU A 233 -1.29 3.48 -14.95
CA LEU A 233 -1.51 3.54 -13.50
C LEU A 233 -0.63 2.52 -12.79
N ILE A 234 0.31 2.99 -11.98
CA ILE A 234 1.30 2.15 -11.29
C ILE A 234 0.83 1.77 -9.88
N GLU A 235 0.26 2.72 -9.14
CA GLU A 235 -0.03 2.55 -7.72
C GLU A 235 -0.96 3.63 -7.17
N PHE A 236 -1.51 3.39 -5.98
CA PHE A 236 -2.17 4.38 -5.15
C PHE A 236 -1.36 4.62 -3.87
N MET A 237 -1.21 5.88 -3.50
CA MET A 237 -0.53 6.32 -2.28
C MET A 237 -1.53 6.98 -1.34
N THR A 238 -1.31 6.79 -0.04
CA THR A 238 -2.21 7.24 1.02
C THR A 238 -1.41 7.91 2.13
N ARG A 239 -2.09 8.29 3.23
CA ARG A 239 -1.45 8.82 4.44
C ARG A 239 -0.16 8.09 4.83
N GLY A 240 0.89 8.87 5.07
CA GLY A 240 2.23 8.43 5.46
C GLY A 240 3.17 8.14 4.30
N ASN A 241 2.69 8.14 3.05
CA ASN A 241 3.56 8.03 1.89
C ASN A 241 4.26 9.37 1.58
N VAL A 242 5.48 9.30 1.05
CA VAL A 242 6.33 10.44 0.71
C VAL A 242 6.48 10.56 -0.81
N ILE A 243 6.41 11.78 -1.33
CA ILE A 243 6.52 12.11 -2.76
C ILE A 243 7.68 13.10 -2.96
N GLY A 244 8.44 12.93 -4.05
CA GLY A 244 9.45 13.90 -4.48
C GLY A 244 10.82 13.77 -3.81
N GLU A 245 10.95 12.97 -2.75
CA GLU A 245 12.21 12.77 -2.00
C GLU A 245 13.39 12.40 -2.92
N MET A 246 13.17 11.48 -3.85
CA MET A 246 14.23 11.01 -4.75
C MET A 246 14.69 12.10 -5.72
N SER A 247 13.75 12.92 -6.23
CA SER A 247 14.07 14.01 -7.16
C SER A 247 14.90 15.09 -6.47
N ILE A 248 14.54 15.45 -5.24
CA ILE A 248 15.28 16.44 -4.43
C ILE A 248 16.67 15.93 -4.07
N LEU A 249 16.78 14.69 -3.58
CA LEU A 249 18.06 14.14 -3.13
C LEU A 249 19.05 13.91 -4.28
N THR A 250 18.55 13.53 -5.46
CA THR A 250 19.41 13.20 -6.60
C THR A 250 19.61 14.37 -7.57
N GLY A 251 18.81 15.43 -7.46
CA GLY A 251 18.77 16.52 -8.44
C GLY A 251 18.33 16.07 -9.83
N LYS A 252 17.69 14.89 -9.94
CA LYS A 252 17.19 14.34 -11.21
C LYS A 252 15.68 14.55 -11.34
N PRO A 253 15.16 14.72 -12.57
CA PRO A 253 13.73 14.78 -12.80
C PRO A 253 13.00 13.53 -12.29
N GLY A 254 11.77 13.71 -11.82
CA GLY A 254 10.92 12.61 -11.37
C GLY A 254 10.54 11.69 -12.53
N HIS A 255 10.43 10.39 -12.24
CA HIS A 255 10.08 9.37 -13.23
C HIS A 255 8.57 9.08 -13.32
N LYS A 256 7.76 9.70 -12.46
CA LYS A 256 6.33 9.42 -12.32
C LYS A 256 5.56 10.71 -12.09
N THR A 257 4.31 10.70 -12.50
CA THR A 257 3.33 11.75 -12.23
C THR A 257 2.47 11.34 -11.03
N TYR A 258 2.21 12.27 -10.13
CA TYR A 258 1.43 12.05 -8.92
C TYR A 258 0.20 12.94 -8.98
N ARG A 259 -0.98 12.33 -9.12
CA ARG A 259 -2.27 13.00 -9.33
C ARG A 259 -3.22 12.71 -8.18
N CYS A 260 -3.86 13.73 -7.64
CA CYS A 260 -4.82 13.57 -6.55
C CYS A 260 -6.09 12.83 -7.02
N ALA A 261 -6.48 11.76 -6.32
CA ALA A 261 -7.74 11.06 -6.56
C ALA A 261 -8.90 11.64 -5.71
N THR A 262 -8.55 12.25 -4.58
CA THR A 262 -9.46 12.92 -3.63
C THR A 262 -8.89 14.29 -3.29
N TYR A 263 -9.51 15.01 -2.36
CA TYR A 263 -8.79 16.06 -1.64
C TYR A 263 -7.59 15.46 -0.91
N VAL A 264 -6.44 16.10 -1.01
CA VAL A 264 -5.18 15.63 -0.42
C VAL A 264 -4.57 16.76 0.38
N GLU A 265 -4.16 16.43 1.61
CA GLU A 265 -3.40 17.29 2.52
C GLU A 265 -1.99 16.71 2.68
#